data_AF-A0A1W9SYH7-F1
#
_entry.id   AF-A0A1W9SYH7-F1
#
_cell.length_a   1.000
_cell.length_b   1.000
_cell.length_c   1.000
_cell.angle_alpha   90.00
_cell.angle_beta   90.00
_cell.angle_gamma   90.00
#
_symmetry.space_group_name_H-M   'P 1'
#
loop_
_entity.id
_entity.type
_entity.pdbx_description
1 polymer ?
#
loop_
_entity_poly.entity_id
_entity_poly.type
_entity_poly.pdbx_seq_one_letter_code
_entity_poly.pdbx_strand_id
1 'polypeptide(L)'
;MNKLNIIIPVVLFFMFLSPLAQGNDDFEIITVIATSKIEKNNENISKVKRKALLNALNLSVQRAMVDMMTVTKINQGLEFLYSLINLQKYVLSYRVIAELEKRTHYIVAVESKINAVTIEKLFIEHRIIDKKTNIQETIIKTKIQGKQYFTNFIKLKRILKKIKGIQDIQTKEISSDYALVNIIFNGSTEKFTNTIREKTFDSFAIEISDIINNSLVIKFIPNQLPLGRSDFGQ
;
A
#
# COMPACT_ATOMS: atom_id res chain seq x y z
N MET A 1 19.91 74.39 28.94
CA MET A 1 19.05 73.58 29.82
C MET A 1 18.76 72.27 29.14
N ASN A 2 19.45 71.22 29.57
CA ASN A 2 19.30 69.85 29.10
C ASN A 2 18.02 69.24 29.68
N LYS A 3 17.23 68.52 28.86
CA LYS A 3 16.62 67.25 29.29
C LYS A 3 16.62 66.24 28.14
N LEU A 4 17.53 65.29 28.32
CA LEU A 4 17.73 64.01 27.67
C LEU A 4 16.58 63.06 28.05
N ASN A 5 15.91 62.45 27.07
CA ASN A 5 15.06 61.26 27.25
C ASN A 5 15.39 60.30 26.10
N ILE A 6 16.43 59.50 26.24
CA ILE A 6 16.40 58.08 26.70
C ILE A 6 15.51 57.22 25.80
N ILE A 7 16.18 56.60 24.83
CA ILE A 7 15.74 55.44 24.06
C ILE A 7 15.73 54.23 25.01
N ILE A 8 14.59 53.56 25.15
CA ILE A 8 14.53 52.18 25.65
C ILE A 8 13.76 51.35 24.63
N PRO A 9 14.36 50.33 24.02
CA PRO A 9 13.66 49.43 23.12
C PRO A 9 12.79 48.50 23.97
N VAL A 10 11.47 48.50 23.73
CA VAL A 10 10.60 47.47 24.29
C VAL A 10 10.83 46.19 23.48
N VAL A 11 11.87 45.46 23.86
CA VAL A 11 12.04 44.04 23.55
C VAL A 11 10.96 43.32 24.36
N LEU A 12 9.79 43.12 23.74
CA LEU A 12 8.75 42.29 24.32
C LEU A 12 9.18 40.83 24.18
N PHE A 13 9.81 40.35 25.25
CA PHE A 13 10.13 38.96 25.53
C PHE A 13 8.83 38.14 25.55
N PHE A 14 8.42 37.58 24.41
CA PHE A 14 7.42 36.51 24.37
C PHE A 14 8.08 35.22 24.87
N MET A 15 8.02 35.06 26.19
CA MET A 15 8.36 33.82 26.88
C MET A 15 7.38 32.73 26.43
N PHE A 16 7.97 31.61 26.02
CA PHE A 16 7.31 30.36 25.66
C PHE A 16 6.14 30.00 26.59
N LEU A 17 4.93 29.97 26.03
CA LEU A 17 3.93 28.99 26.45
C LEU A 17 3.92 27.88 25.39
N SER A 18 4.22 26.69 25.86
CA SER A 18 4.39 25.44 25.14
C SER A 18 3.30 25.17 24.09
N PRO A 19 3.62 24.46 22.99
CA PRO A 19 2.62 24.03 22.03
C PRO A 19 1.67 23.03 22.70
N LEU A 20 0.43 23.44 22.97
CA LEU A 20 -0.62 22.49 23.28
C LEU A 20 -0.99 21.74 21.99
N ALA A 21 -0.65 20.45 22.00
CA ALA A 21 -1.24 19.38 21.20
C ALA A 21 -1.29 19.63 19.68
N GLN A 22 -0.17 19.39 19.00
CA GLN A 22 -0.26 18.78 17.67
C GLN A 22 -0.81 17.37 17.87
N GLY A 23 -2.10 17.19 17.58
CA GLY A 23 -2.54 15.88 17.14
C GLY A 23 -1.69 15.52 15.94
N ASN A 24 -0.94 14.43 16.03
CA ASN A 24 -0.30 13.82 14.86
C ASN A 24 -1.42 13.27 13.96
N ASP A 25 -2.13 14.15 13.28
CA ASP A 25 -2.78 13.81 12.03
C ASP A 25 -1.66 13.78 10.99
N ASP A 26 -0.94 12.65 10.94
CA ASP A 26 -0.02 12.39 9.84
C ASP A 26 -0.85 12.41 8.55
N PHE A 27 -0.81 13.53 7.84
CA PHE A 27 -1.39 13.64 6.51
C PHE A 27 -0.48 12.87 5.56
N GLU A 28 -0.84 11.63 5.26
CA GLU A 28 -0.31 10.97 4.07
C GLU A 28 -0.90 11.69 2.84
N ILE A 29 -0.04 12.28 2.02
CA ILE A 29 -0.43 13.11 0.88
C ILE A 29 0.03 12.45 -0.41
N ILE A 30 -0.91 12.19 -1.32
CA ILE A 30 -0.59 11.78 -2.69
C ILE A 30 -0.64 13.03 -3.58
N THR A 31 0.44 13.24 -4.35
CA THR A 31 0.46 14.28 -5.39
C THR A 31 0.13 13.64 -6.74
N VAL A 32 -0.93 14.13 -7.39
CA VAL A 32 -1.40 13.60 -8.68
C VAL A 32 -1.49 14.70 -9.70
N ILE A 33 -1.02 14.43 -10.92
CA ILE A 33 -1.27 15.28 -12.08
C ILE A 33 -2.36 14.65 -12.93
N ALA A 34 -3.40 15.42 -13.21
CA ALA A 34 -4.48 15.04 -14.12
C ALA A 34 -4.72 16.13 -15.17
N THR A 35 -5.19 15.70 -16.34
CA THR A 35 -5.60 16.60 -17.41
C THR A 35 -7.08 16.41 -17.70
N SER A 36 -7.73 17.49 -18.12
CA SER A 36 -9.15 17.50 -18.45
C SER A 36 -9.38 18.33 -19.70
N LYS A 37 -10.17 17.79 -20.63
CA LYS A 37 -10.61 18.45 -21.86
C LYS A 37 -12.13 18.61 -21.81
N ILE A 38 -12.60 19.85 -21.95
CA ILE A 38 -14.03 20.17 -21.99
C ILE A 38 -14.34 20.91 -23.28
N GLU A 39 -15.38 20.47 -23.98
CA GLU A 39 -15.90 21.16 -25.16
C GLU A 39 -16.59 22.46 -24.76
N LYS A 40 -16.42 23.51 -25.57
CA LYS A 40 -17.01 24.81 -25.25
C LYS A 40 -18.52 24.83 -25.47
N ASN A 41 -19.03 24.16 -26.51
CA ASN A 41 -20.47 24.01 -26.82
C ASN A 41 -21.31 25.28 -26.60
N ASN A 42 -20.80 26.44 -27.06
CA ASN A 42 -21.38 27.78 -26.88
C ASN A 42 -21.58 28.22 -25.41
N GLU A 43 -20.99 27.53 -24.44
CA GLU A 43 -20.96 27.92 -23.04
C GLU A 43 -19.95 29.04 -22.78
N ASN A 44 -20.24 29.85 -21.76
CA ASN A 44 -19.34 30.88 -21.28
C ASN A 44 -17.99 30.28 -20.85
N ILE A 45 -16.88 30.91 -21.25
CA ILE A 45 -15.52 30.43 -20.97
C ILE A 45 -15.27 30.19 -19.47
N SER A 46 -15.77 31.04 -18.57
CA SER A 46 -15.61 30.86 -17.13
C SER A 46 -16.29 29.58 -16.63
N LYS A 47 -17.44 29.22 -17.22
CA LYS A 47 -18.15 27.97 -16.90
C LYS A 47 -17.39 26.76 -17.44
N VAL A 48 -16.84 26.85 -18.65
CA VAL A 48 -16.00 25.82 -19.27
C VAL A 48 -14.73 25.59 -18.44
N LYS A 49 -14.03 26.66 -18.05
CA LYS A 49 -12.83 26.59 -17.19
C LYS A 49 -13.14 25.91 -15.86
N ARG A 50 -14.21 26.34 -15.18
CA ARG A 50 -14.66 25.72 -13.92
C ARG A 50 -14.97 24.24 -14.11
N LYS A 51 -15.73 23.85 -15.15
CA LYS A 51 -16.02 22.45 -15.46
C LYS A 51 -14.74 21.63 -15.67
N ALA A 52 -13.80 22.18 -16.43
CA ALA A 52 -12.54 21.51 -16.73
C ALA A 52 -11.70 21.29 -15.48
N LEU A 53 -11.61 22.29 -14.61
CA LEU A 53 -10.94 22.21 -13.32
C LEU A 53 -11.59 21.14 -12.43
N LEU A 54 -12.92 21.21 -12.21
CA LEU A 54 -13.63 20.24 -11.36
C LEU A 54 -13.47 18.80 -11.89
N ASN A 55 -13.50 18.62 -13.21
CA ASN A 55 -13.28 17.33 -13.83
C ASN A 55 -11.83 16.83 -13.62
N ALA A 56 -10.82 17.69 -13.76
CA ALA A 56 -9.43 17.33 -13.47
C ALA A 56 -9.21 16.94 -11.99
N LEU A 57 -9.86 17.64 -11.05
CA LEU A 57 -9.82 17.30 -9.63
C LEU A 57 -10.47 15.95 -9.35
N ASN A 58 -11.64 15.67 -9.92
CA ASN A 58 -12.30 14.37 -9.79
C ASN A 58 -11.42 13.24 -10.33
N LEU A 59 -10.82 13.42 -11.52
CA LEU A 59 -9.89 12.45 -12.12
C LEU A 59 -8.64 12.23 -11.26
N SER A 60 -8.14 13.29 -10.61
CA SER A 60 -6.99 13.18 -9.71
C SER A 60 -7.30 12.25 -8.53
N VAL A 61 -8.47 12.41 -7.92
CA VAL A 61 -8.93 11.58 -6.79
C VAL A 61 -9.19 10.15 -7.24
N GLN A 62 -9.83 9.94 -8.39
CA GLN A 62 -10.03 8.59 -8.94
C GLN A 62 -8.70 7.87 -9.19
N ARG A 63 -7.70 8.59 -9.73
CA ARG A 63 -6.37 8.01 -9.95
C ARG A 63 -5.69 7.65 -8.63
N ALA A 64 -5.75 8.52 -7.63
CA ALA A 64 -5.23 8.21 -6.29
C ALA A 64 -5.93 6.98 -5.67
N MET A 65 -7.26 6.87 -5.84
CA MET A 65 -8.02 5.70 -5.40
C MET A 65 -7.56 4.42 -6.09
N VAL A 66 -7.34 4.45 -7.40
CA VAL A 66 -6.82 3.30 -8.16
C VAL A 66 -5.41 2.92 -7.70
N ASP A 67 -4.53 3.90 -7.47
CA ASP A 67 -3.15 3.66 -7.01
C ASP A 67 -3.08 3.01 -5.62
N MET A 68 -4.12 3.20 -4.79
CA MET A 68 -4.25 2.61 -3.46
C MET A 68 -4.86 1.21 -3.45
N MET A 69 -5.44 0.76 -4.57
CA MET A 69 -6.17 -0.50 -4.64
C MET A 69 -5.38 -1.56 -5.41
N THR A 70 -5.53 -2.82 -5.01
CA THR A 70 -5.05 -3.94 -5.84
C THR A 70 -6.04 -4.21 -6.97
N VAL A 71 -5.58 -4.78 -8.09
CA VAL A 71 -6.42 -5.11 -9.25
C VAL A 71 -7.65 -5.95 -8.87
N THR A 72 -7.51 -6.87 -7.92
CA THR A 72 -8.61 -7.70 -7.40
C THR A 72 -9.69 -6.85 -6.70
N LYS A 73 -9.27 -5.86 -5.90
CA LYS A 73 -10.18 -4.96 -5.17
C LYS A 73 -10.89 -3.98 -6.11
N ILE A 74 -10.26 -3.59 -7.21
CA ILE A 74 -10.88 -2.75 -8.25
C ILE A 74 -12.07 -3.49 -8.89
N ASN A 75 -11.91 -4.77 -9.22
CA ASN A 75 -12.99 -5.57 -9.80
C ASN A 75 -14.20 -5.72 -8.86
N GLN A 76 -13.96 -5.75 -7.55
CA GLN A 76 -15.02 -5.86 -6.54
C GLN A 76 -15.64 -4.49 -6.18
N GLY A 77 -14.87 -3.41 -6.31
CA GLY A 77 -15.24 -2.05 -5.91
C GLY A 77 -15.57 -1.11 -7.05
N LEU A 78 -15.67 -1.58 -8.30
CA LEU A 78 -15.86 -0.72 -9.47
C LEU A 78 -17.15 0.11 -9.36
N GLU A 79 -18.25 -0.51 -8.97
CA GLU A 79 -19.53 0.18 -8.76
C GLU A 79 -19.42 1.28 -7.69
N PHE A 80 -18.67 1.01 -6.62
CA PHE A 80 -18.39 2.00 -5.59
C PHE A 80 -17.57 3.18 -6.13
N LEU A 81 -16.53 2.94 -6.92
CA LEU A 81 -15.69 4.01 -7.47
C LEU A 81 -16.52 5.00 -8.30
N TYR A 82 -17.57 4.52 -8.96
CA TYR A 82 -18.49 5.34 -9.75
C TYR A 82 -19.67 5.91 -8.95
N SER A 83 -19.99 5.39 -7.77
CA SER A 83 -21.08 5.90 -6.93
C SER A 83 -20.69 7.12 -6.09
N LEU A 84 -19.39 7.38 -5.94
CA LEU A 84 -18.89 8.49 -5.13
C LEU A 84 -19.21 9.86 -5.73
N ILE A 85 -20.12 10.56 -5.07
CA ILE A 85 -20.42 11.96 -5.32
C ILE A 85 -19.44 12.87 -4.57
N ASN A 86 -19.11 14.01 -5.18
CA ASN A 86 -18.28 15.07 -4.58
C ASN A 86 -16.86 14.62 -4.16
N LEU A 87 -16.12 14.05 -5.10
CA LEU A 87 -14.72 13.62 -4.89
C LEU A 87 -13.77 14.77 -4.51
N GLN A 88 -14.15 16.02 -4.77
CA GLN A 88 -13.33 17.21 -4.47
C GLN A 88 -13.03 17.36 -2.98
N LYS A 89 -13.87 16.81 -2.09
CA LYS A 89 -13.65 16.86 -0.63
C LYS A 89 -12.36 16.16 -0.17
N TYR A 90 -11.78 15.30 -1.01
CA TYR A 90 -10.51 14.61 -0.74
C TYR A 90 -9.28 15.40 -1.22
N VAL A 91 -9.48 16.51 -1.93
CA VAL A 91 -8.41 17.40 -2.39
C VAL A 91 -8.10 18.41 -1.30
N LEU A 92 -6.87 18.41 -0.79
CA LEU A 92 -6.38 19.38 0.19
C LEU A 92 -6.05 20.72 -0.47
N SER A 93 -5.38 20.65 -1.62
CA SER A 93 -5.01 21.82 -2.41
C SER A 93 -4.75 21.39 -3.85
N TYR A 94 -4.77 22.36 -4.76
CA TYR A 94 -4.43 22.13 -6.15
C TYR A 94 -3.70 23.34 -6.72
N ARG A 95 -2.99 23.09 -7.82
CA ARG A 95 -2.35 24.12 -8.63
C ARG A 95 -2.62 23.82 -10.09
N VAL A 96 -3.13 24.82 -10.81
CA VAL A 96 -3.21 24.76 -12.28
C VAL A 96 -1.79 24.93 -12.81
N ILE A 97 -1.30 23.93 -13.54
CA ILE A 97 0.08 23.91 -14.04
C ILE A 97 0.16 24.25 -15.53
N ALA A 98 -0.93 24.02 -16.28
CA ALA A 98 -1.04 24.43 -17.67
C ALA A 98 -2.50 24.62 -18.08
N GLU A 99 -2.74 25.58 -18.97
CA GLU A 99 -4.04 25.83 -19.59
C GLU A 99 -3.84 25.98 -21.11
N LEU A 100 -4.75 25.41 -21.88
CA LEU A 100 -4.75 25.54 -23.33
C LEU A 100 -6.17 25.79 -23.82
N GLU A 101 -6.39 26.99 -24.34
CA GLU A 101 -7.66 27.37 -24.95
C GLU A 101 -7.59 27.16 -26.47
N LYS A 102 -8.47 26.32 -27.00
CA LYS A 102 -8.67 26.10 -28.44
C LYS A 102 -10.06 26.60 -28.85
N ARG A 103 -10.31 26.65 -30.17
CA ARG A 103 -11.62 27.10 -30.71
C ARG A 103 -12.78 26.25 -30.20
N THR A 104 -12.62 24.93 -30.18
CA THR A 104 -13.71 23.99 -29.86
C THR A 104 -13.68 23.46 -28.42
N HIS A 105 -12.53 23.53 -27.75
CA HIS A 105 -12.35 22.92 -26.44
C HIS A 105 -11.34 23.69 -25.59
N TYR A 106 -11.41 23.42 -24.30
CA TYR A 106 -10.50 23.91 -23.28
C TYR A 106 -9.79 22.71 -22.64
N ILE A 107 -8.47 22.82 -22.45
CA ILE A 107 -7.68 21.82 -21.74
C ILE A 107 -7.04 22.46 -20.53
N VAL A 108 -7.08 21.75 -19.40
CA VAL A 108 -6.37 22.14 -18.19
C VAL A 108 -5.56 20.94 -17.67
N ALA A 109 -4.35 21.22 -17.19
CA ALA A 109 -3.56 20.30 -16.39
C ALA A 109 -3.49 20.83 -14.96
N VAL A 110 -3.76 19.94 -14.00
CA VAL A 110 -3.84 20.28 -12.58
C VAL A 110 -2.99 19.31 -11.79
N GLU A 111 -2.15 19.85 -10.91
CA GLU A 111 -1.47 19.12 -9.85
C GLU A 111 -2.32 19.22 -8.58
N SER A 112 -2.70 18.08 -8.02
CA SER A 112 -3.58 17.98 -6.85
C SER A 112 -2.84 17.31 -5.69
N LYS A 113 -2.94 17.88 -4.49
CA LYS A 113 -2.53 17.24 -3.24
C LYS A 113 -3.76 16.61 -2.60
N ILE A 114 -3.74 15.29 -2.45
CA ILE A 114 -4.89 14.50 -2.03
C ILE A 114 -4.62 13.91 -0.65
N ASN A 115 -5.63 13.93 0.22
CA ASN A 115 -5.55 13.32 1.54
C ASN A 115 -5.76 11.81 1.42
N ALA A 116 -4.66 11.05 1.50
CA ALA A 116 -4.67 9.60 1.42
C ALA A 116 -5.46 8.96 2.58
N VAL A 117 -5.31 9.53 3.78
CA VAL A 117 -5.93 9.00 5.01
C VAL A 117 -7.46 9.04 4.92
N THR A 118 -8.04 10.09 4.36
CA THR A 118 -9.51 10.18 4.21
C THR A 118 -10.05 9.26 3.12
N ILE A 119 -9.27 8.98 2.07
CA ILE A 119 -9.61 7.96 1.06
C ILE A 119 -9.52 6.56 1.67
N GLU A 120 -8.48 6.28 2.44
CA GLU A 120 -8.31 5.00 3.14
C GLU A 120 -9.48 4.74 4.10
N LYS A 121 -9.85 5.73 4.94
CA LYS A 121 -11.03 5.67 5.81
C LYS A 121 -12.30 5.34 5.03
N LEU A 122 -12.49 5.98 3.88
CA LEU A 122 -13.64 5.74 3.02
C LEU A 122 -13.69 4.29 2.51
N PHE A 123 -12.56 3.74 2.06
CA PHE A 123 -12.48 2.35 1.61
C PHE A 123 -12.78 1.36 2.73
N ILE A 124 -12.38 1.69 3.97
CA ILE A 124 -12.66 0.88 5.16
C ILE A 124 -14.15 0.89 5.48
N GLU A 125 -14.79 2.06 5.49
CA GLU A 125 -16.23 2.21 5.71
C GLU A 125 -17.05 1.38 4.73
N HIS A 126 -16.60 1.30 3.47
CA HIS A 126 -17.29 0.59 2.40
C HIS A 126 -16.80 -0.85 2.19
N ARG A 127 -15.96 -1.38 3.09
CA ARG A 127 -15.41 -2.75 3.06
C ARG A 127 -14.65 -3.11 1.77
N ILE A 128 -14.05 -2.12 1.15
CA ILE A 128 -13.20 -2.27 -0.06
C ILE A 128 -11.78 -2.62 0.36
N ILE A 129 -11.35 -2.08 1.49
CA ILE A 129 -10.09 -2.40 2.16
C ILE A 129 -10.42 -2.61 3.63
N ASP A 130 -9.91 -3.67 4.25
CA ASP A 130 -10.09 -3.88 5.68
C ASP A 130 -9.34 -2.82 6.50
N LYS A 131 -9.90 -2.44 7.66
CA LYS A 131 -9.33 -1.40 8.55
C LYS A 131 -7.84 -1.62 8.79
N LYS A 132 -7.02 -0.64 8.38
CA LYS A 132 -5.56 -0.54 8.52
C LYS A 132 -5.01 -1.36 9.70
N THR A 133 -4.62 -2.60 9.41
CA THR A 133 -3.35 -3.12 9.91
C THR A 133 -2.45 -3.07 8.68
N ASN A 134 -1.29 -2.43 8.78
CA ASN A 134 -0.31 -2.30 7.70
C ASN A 134 -0.02 -3.68 7.07
N ILE A 135 -0.68 -3.96 5.96
CA ILE A 135 -0.65 -5.24 5.28
C ILE A 135 -0.63 -4.93 3.77
N GLN A 136 0.57 -4.72 3.24
CA GLN A 136 0.76 -4.89 1.80
C GLN A 136 0.69 -6.38 1.51
N GLU A 137 -0.30 -6.80 0.72
CA GLU A 137 -0.36 -8.15 0.18
C GLU A 137 0.79 -8.33 -0.81
N THR A 138 1.73 -9.21 -0.47
CA THR A 138 2.85 -9.57 -1.33
C THR A 138 2.58 -10.91 -1.98
N ILE A 139 2.73 -10.97 -3.31
CA ILE A 139 2.79 -12.23 -4.04
C ILE A 139 4.23 -12.73 -3.99
N ILE A 140 4.46 -13.82 -3.27
CA ILE A 140 5.77 -14.45 -3.13
C ILE A 140 5.86 -15.65 -4.08
N LYS A 141 6.67 -15.52 -5.14
CA LYS A 141 6.92 -16.60 -6.10
C LYS A 141 7.85 -17.63 -5.46
N THR A 142 7.33 -18.82 -5.23
CA THR A 142 8.00 -19.83 -4.42
C THR A 142 8.25 -21.08 -5.26
N LYS A 143 9.51 -21.46 -5.43
CA LYS A 143 9.86 -22.82 -5.88
C LYS A 143 10.04 -23.72 -4.67
N ILE A 144 9.26 -24.79 -4.57
CA ILE A 144 9.33 -25.75 -3.48
C ILE A 144 9.90 -27.05 -4.04
N GLN A 145 10.97 -27.58 -3.46
CA GLN A 145 11.69 -28.76 -3.97
C GLN A 145 12.25 -29.64 -2.85
N GLY A 146 12.64 -30.88 -3.17
CA GLY A 146 13.40 -31.74 -2.26
C GLY A 146 13.02 -33.22 -2.31
N LYS A 147 13.61 -34.03 -1.43
CA LYS A 147 13.29 -35.46 -1.33
C LYS A 147 11.92 -35.66 -0.68
N GLN A 148 11.25 -36.78 -1.02
CA GLN A 148 9.88 -37.09 -0.57
C GLN A 148 8.91 -35.92 -0.84
N TYR A 149 9.12 -35.27 -1.98
CA TYR A 149 8.53 -33.99 -2.35
C TYR A 149 7.01 -33.96 -2.16
N PHE A 150 6.27 -34.88 -2.77
CA PHE A 150 4.81 -34.80 -2.78
C PHE A 150 4.21 -34.87 -1.37
N THR A 151 4.66 -35.83 -0.56
CA THR A 151 4.20 -35.99 0.83
C THR A 151 4.51 -34.75 1.67
N ASN A 152 5.73 -34.21 1.53
CA ASN A 152 6.18 -33.04 2.29
C ASN A 152 5.49 -31.75 1.82
N PHE A 153 5.24 -31.61 0.52
CA PHE A 153 4.51 -30.49 -0.07
C PHE A 153 3.07 -30.41 0.44
N ILE A 154 2.35 -31.53 0.51
CA ILE A 154 0.99 -31.55 1.05
C ILE A 154 0.96 -31.15 2.52
N LYS A 155 1.93 -31.63 3.32
CA LYS A 155 2.08 -31.25 4.73
C LYS A 155 2.40 -29.76 4.89
N LEU A 156 3.38 -29.25 4.13
CA LEU A 156 3.74 -27.83 4.11
C LEU A 156 2.52 -26.98 3.76
N LYS A 157 1.79 -27.30 2.67
CA LYS A 157 0.61 -26.56 2.24
C LYS A 157 -0.48 -26.50 3.32
N ARG A 158 -0.70 -27.60 4.07
CA ARG A 158 -1.63 -27.62 5.21
C ARG A 158 -1.19 -26.70 6.35
N ILE A 159 0.10 -26.63 6.62
CA ILE A 159 0.66 -25.75 7.66
C ILE A 159 0.57 -24.28 7.22
N LEU A 160 0.98 -23.97 5.99
CA LEU A 160 0.89 -22.64 5.42
C LEU A 160 -0.54 -22.08 5.48
N LYS A 161 -1.56 -22.88 5.15
CA LYS A 161 -2.97 -22.47 5.26
C LYS A 161 -3.40 -22.05 6.68
N LYS A 162 -2.67 -22.46 7.72
CA LYS A 162 -2.95 -22.09 9.12
C LYS A 162 -2.15 -20.87 9.58
N ILE A 163 -1.20 -20.38 8.79
CA ILE A 163 -0.36 -19.23 9.15
C ILE A 163 -1.20 -17.96 9.02
N LYS A 164 -1.33 -17.23 10.13
CA LYS A 164 -1.95 -15.90 10.13
C LYS A 164 -1.19 -15.00 9.15
N GLY A 165 -1.91 -14.50 8.16
CA GLY A 165 -1.39 -13.64 7.12
C GLY A 165 -1.26 -14.30 5.75
N ILE A 166 -1.25 -15.63 5.64
CA ILE A 166 -1.40 -16.26 4.32
C ILE A 166 -2.85 -16.14 3.88
N GLN A 167 -3.09 -15.45 2.76
CA GLN A 167 -4.42 -15.27 2.18
C GLN A 167 -4.77 -16.40 1.24
N ASP A 168 -3.80 -16.78 0.39
CA ASP A 168 -4.01 -17.79 -0.63
C ASP A 168 -2.69 -18.46 -1.03
N ILE A 169 -2.80 -19.67 -1.56
CA ILE A 169 -1.69 -20.49 -2.05
C ILE A 169 -2.08 -21.04 -3.42
N GLN A 170 -1.59 -20.40 -4.48
CA GLN A 170 -1.91 -20.76 -5.86
C GLN A 170 -0.80 -21.62 -6.45
N THR A 171 -1.09 -22.89 -6.68
CA THR A 171 -0.17 -23.78 -7.38
C THR A 171 -0.21 -23.47 -8.87
N LYS A 172 0.94 -23.12 -9.45
CA LYS A 172 1.08 -22.84 -10.89
C LYS A 172 1.58 -24.05 -11.66
N GLU A 173 2.48 -24.82 -11.06
CA GLU A 173 3.06 -26.01 -11.66
C GLU A 173 3.36 -27.05 -10.58
N ILE A 174 3.19 -28.33 -10.91
CA ILE A 174 3.60 -29.48 -10.11
C ILE A 174 4.38 -30.43 -11.02
N SER A 175 5.56 -30.83 -10.56
CA SER A 175 6.40 -31.87 -11.15
C SER A 175 6.64 -33.01 -10.13
N SER A 176 7.46 -34.00 -10.48
CA SER A 176 7.82 -35.13 -9.62
C SER A 176 8.63 -34.73 -8.39
N ASP A 177 9.39 -33.64 -8.45
CA ASP A 177 10.38 -33.24 -7.44
C ASP A 177 10.30 -31.75 -7.05
N TYR A 178 9.42 -30.96 -7.69
CA TYR A 178 9.16 -29.57 -7.34
C TYR A 178 7.72 -29.09 -7.61
N ALA A 179 7.38 -27.93 -7.04
CA ALA A 179 6.26 -27.09 -7.47
C ALA A 179 6.67 -25.63 -7.57
N LEU A 180 5.99 -24.92 -8.48
CA LEU A 180 5.96 -23.47 -8.52
C LEU A 180 4.64 -22.99 -7.93
N VAL A 181 4.73 -22.13 -6.91
CA VAL A 181 3.59 -21.68 -6.12
C VAL A 181 3.66 -20.17 -5.92
N ASN A 182 2.54 -19.49 -6.10
CA ASN A 182 2.39 -18.12 -5.63
C ASN A 182 1.75 -18.16 -4.24
N ILE A 183 2.44 -17.59 -3.26
CA ILE A 183 1.91 -17.43 -1.91
C ILE A 183 1.50 -15.98 -1.74
N ILE A 184 0.22 -15.74 -1.50
CA ILE A 184 -0.31 -14.40 -1.26
C ILE A 184 -0.26 -14.18 0.25
N PHE A 185 0.62 -13.27 0.68
CA PHE A 185 0.91 -13.05 2.09
C PHE A 185 0.69 -11.59 2.51
N ASN A 186 0.10 -11.44 3.69
CA ASN A 186 -0.15 -10.18 4.36
C ASN A 186 1.12 -9.70 5.08
N GLY A 187 2.02 -9.07 4.33
CA GLY A 187 3.31 -8.55 4.80
C GLY A 187 4.42 -8.72 3.77
N SER A 188 5.64 -8.36 4.15
CA SER A 188 6.82 -8.50 3.29
C SER A 188 7.28 -9.96 3.15
N THR A 189 8.05 -10.24 2.11
CA THR A 189 8.76 -11.51 1.91
C THR A 189 9.63 -11.86 3.12
N GLU A 190 10.30 -10.88 3.72
CA GLU A 190 11.12 -11.08 4.92
C GLU A 190 10.28 -11.56 6.11
N LYS A 191 9.16 -10.87 6.40
CA LYS A 191 8.24 -11.26 7.47
C LYS A 191 7.70 -12.66 7.25
N PHE A 192 7.35 -13.00 6.01
CA PHE A 192 6.96 -14.35 5.64
C PHE A 192 8.05 -15.37 5.96
N THR A 193 9.30 -15.12 5.56
CA THR A 193 10.40 -16.05 5.82
C THR A 193 10.65 -16.26 7.31
N ASN A 194 10.62 -15.19 8.11
CA ASN A 194 10.76 -15.27 9.56
C ASN A 194 9.61 -16.09 10.18
N THR A 195 8.37 -15.81 9.75
CA THR A 195 7.18 -16.53 10.22
C THR A 195 7.23 -18.03 9.95
N ILE A 196 7.74 -18.45 8.78
CA ILE A 196 7.83 -19.88 8.45
C ILE A 196 9.03 -20.53 9.15
N ARG A 197 10.16 -19.84 9.29
CA ARG A 197 11.32 -20.36 10.03
C ARG A 197 10.99 -20.69 11.49
N GLU A 198 10.04 -19.97 12.09
CA GLU A 198 9.51 -20.26 13.44
C GLU A 198 8.59 -21.50 13.49
N LYS A 199 8.22 -22.10 12.34
CA LYS A 199 7.40 -23.31 12.31
C LYS A 199 8.25 -24.56 12.39
N THR A 200 7.82 -25.48 13.24
CA THR A 200 8.36 -26.83 13.32
C THR A 200 7.55 -27.77 12.42
N PHE A 201 8.24 -28.78 11.91
CA PHE A 201 7.71 -29.76 10.99
C PHE A 201 8.18 -31.14 11.47
N ASP A 202 7.25 -32.08 11.68
CA ASP A 202 7.57 -33.35 12.35
C ASP A 202 8.46 -34.27 11.50
N SER A 203 8.29 -34.26 10.16
CA SER A 203 8.90 -35.23 9.25
C SER A 203 9.99 -34.68 8.34
N PHE A 204 10.22 -33.36 8.35
CA PHE A 204 11.24 -32.70 7.53
C PHE A 204 11.60 -31.38 8.19
N ALA A 205 12.73 -30.79 7.83
CA ALA A 205 12.96 -29.37 8.03
C ALA A 205 12.93 -28.65 6.68
N ILE A 206 12.89 -27.32 6.72
CA ILE A 206 12.94 -26.49 5.52
C ILE A 206 14.17 -25.60 5.55
N GLU A 207 14.73 -25.37 4.36
CA GLU A 207 15.73 -24.37 4.11
C GLU A 207 15.14 -23.35 3.13
N ILE A 208 15.34 -22.06 3.40
CA ILE A 208 14.87 -20.97 2.54
C ILE A 208 16.09 -20.29 1.93
N SER A 209 16.17 -20.27 0.60
CA SER A 209 17.26 -19.66 -0.18
C SER A 209 16.72 -18.74 -1.28
N ASP A 210 17.63 -18.06 -1.97
CA ASP A 210 17.37 -17.32 -3.21
C ASP A 210 16.29 -16.24 -3.09
N ILE A 211 16.30 -15.50 -1.97
CA ILE A 211 15.33 -14.42 -1.69
C ILE A 211 15.67 -13.20 -2.54
N ILE A 212 15.05 -13.07 -3.70
CA ILE A 212 15.29 -12.00 -4.67
C ILE A 212 13.95 -11.57 -5.28
N ASN A 213 13.64 -10.27 -5.28
CA ASN A 213 12.45 -9.71 -5.96
C ASN A 213 11.14 -10.48 -5.66
N ASN A 214 10.83 -10.68 -4.37
CA ASN A 214 9.68 -11.45 -3.89
C ASN A 214 9.59 -12.87 -4.46
N SER A 215 10.74 -13.45 -4.80
CA SER A 215 10.89 -14.84 -5.18
C SER A 215 11.80 -15.52 -4.16
N LEU A 216 11.55 -16.80 -3.89
CA LEU A 216 12.38 -17.61 -3.01
C LEU A 216 12.28 -19.10 -3.34
N VAL A 217 13.23 -19.86 -2.81
CA VAL A 217 13.26 -21.32 -2.88
C VAL A 217 13.06 -21.89 -1.48
N ILE A 218 12.16 -22.87 -1.35
CA ILE A 218 12.01 -23.71 -0.16
C ILE A 218 12.50 -25.11 -0.50
N LYS A 219 13.50 -25.58 0.22
CA LYS A 219 14.04 -26.94 0.07
C LYS A 219 13.70 -27.78 1.30
N PHE A 220 13.12 -28.95 1.08
CA PHE A 220 12.95 -29.94 2.13
C PHE A 220 14.29 -30.61 2.45
N ILE A 221 14.65 -30.63 3.73
CA ILE A 221 15.83 -31.33 4.25
C ILE A 221 15.39 -32.35 5.32
N PRO A 222 16.13 -33.46 5.51
CA PRO A 222 15.85 -34.40 6.60
C PRO A 222 15.95 -33.71 7.96
N ASN A 223 15.05 -34.04 8.89
CA ASN A 223 15.27 -33.70 10.31
C ASN A 223 16.49 -34.48 10.79
N GLN A 224 17.53 -33.79 11.26
CA GLN A 224 18.57 -34.44 12.02
C GLN A 224 17.95 -34.85 13.36
N LEU A 225 17.90 -36.16 13.66
CA LEU A 225 17.65 -36.59 15.04
C LEU A 225 18.72 -35.92 15.93
N PRO A 226 18.38 -35.46 17.14
CA PRO A 226 19.41 -35.11 18.11
C PRO A 226 20.37 -36.30 18.21
N LEU A 227 21.67 -36.02 18.04
CA LEU A 227 22.72 -37.00 18.31
C LEU A 227 22.38 -37.65 19.65
N GLY A 228 22.14 -38.96 19.61
CA GLY A 228 21.76 -39.72 20.77
C GLY A 228 22.73 -39.44 21.91
N ARG A 229 22.20 -39.38 23.13
CA ARG A 229 22.98 -39.51 24.35
C ARG A 229 24.01 -40.61 24.11
N SER A 230 25.29 -40.25 24.21
CA SER A 230 26.32 -41.25 24.47
C SER A 230 25.99 -41.81 25.85
N ASP A 231 25.31 -42.95 25.87
CA ASP A 231 25.37 -43.87 26.98
C ASP A 231 26.84 -44.28 27.12
N PHE A 232 27.58 -43.50 27.92
CA PHE A 232 28.77 -44.01 28.57
C PHE A 232 28.30 -44.99 29.63
N GLY A 233 28.08 -46.22 29.17
CA GLY A 233 27.89 -47.41 29.98
C GLY A 233 28.93 -48.45 29.57
N GLN A 234 30.13 -48.32 30.13
CA GLN A 234 30.90 -49.36 30.84
C GLN A 234 32.30 -48.82 31.17
#